data_AF-A0A2E5F8Z8-F1
#
_entry.id   AF-A0A2E5F8Z8-F1
#
_cell.length_a   1.000
_cell.length_b   1.000
_cell.length_c   1.000
_cell.angle_alpha   90.00
_cell.angle_beta   90.00
_cell.angle_gamma   90.00
#
_symmetry.space_group_name_H-M   'P 1'
#
loop_
_entity.id
_entity.type
_entity.pdbx_description
1 polymer ?
#
loop_
_entity_poly.entity_id
_entity_poly.type
_entity_poly.pdbx_seq_one_letter_code
_entity_poly.pdbx_strand_id
1 'polypeptide(L)'
;MTEHQPDWLSPEEYQMIIGPSLKVAAELAASRGDPTLFKDLPSMLCLMYLVSHLRDYYVDEWAVLNAMSSETSLQKAPEAACMMVLTEGNVAKAELNSMIHSLNRAYQLVSDAQIMKEAEVDMQRAWEALKVSQHEQFLALLEQAAKKFVIALDRWEKSR
;
A
#
# COMPACT_ATOMS: atom_id res chain seq x y z
N MET A 1 33.07 -8.54 12.06
CA MET A 1 32.01 -7.52 12.23
C MET A 1 31.30 -7.43 10.89
N THR A 2 30.22 -8.18 10.72
CA THR A 2 29.35 -8.05 9.56
C THR A 2 28.56 -6.77 9.77
N GLU A 3 28.80 -5.75 8.94
CA GLU A 3 27.92 -4.58 8.87
C GLU A 3 26.51 -5.11 8.64
N HIS A 4 25.58 -4.80 9.56
CA HIS A 4 24.16 -5.03 9.34
C HIS A 4 23.77 -4.15 8.16
N GLN A 5 23.80 -4.72 6.96
CA GLN A 5 23.15 -4.10 5.81
C GLN A 5 21.71 -3.82 6.24
N PRO A 6 21.24 -2.58 6.07
CA PRO A 6 19.88 -2.25 6.39
C PRO A 6 18.94 -3.19 5.63
N ASP A 7 18.01 -3.78 6.36
CA ASP A 7 16.98 -4.68 5.85
C ASP A 7 15.97 -3.79 5.08
N TRP A 8 16.29 -3.50 3.82
CA TRP A 8 15.51 -2.67 2.91
C TRP A 8 15.05 -3.49 1.71
N LEU A 9 13.92 -3.10 1.12
CA LEU A 9 13.50 -3.62 -0.17
C LEU A 9 14.54 -3.30 -1.25
N SER A 10 14.74 -4.24 -2.16
CA SER A 10 15.50 -4.03 -3.39
C SER A 10 14.84 -2.92 -4.23
N PRO A 11 15.60 -2.26 -5.13
CA PRO A 11 15.03 -1.26 -6.02
C PRO A 11 13.88 -1.80 -6.89
N GLU A 12 13.94 -3.06 -7.28
CA GLU A 12 12.88 -3.73 -8.06
C GLU A 12 11.60 -3.89 -7.23
N GLU A 13 11.70 -4.45 -6.02
CA GLU A 13 10.56 -4.56 -5.09
C GLU A 13 9.95 -3.20 -4.79
N TYR A 14 10.79 -2.17 -4.60
CA TYR A 14 10.30 -0.80 -4.41
C TYR A 14 9.52 -0.28 -5.63
N GLN A 15 10.05 -0.44 -6.84
CA GLN A 15 9.42 0.03 -8.08
C GLN A 15 8.12 -0.71 -8.42
N MET A 16 7.98 -1.94 -7.94
CA MET A 16 6.79 -2.76 -8.17
C MET A 16 5.71 -2.57 -7.12
N ILE A 17 6.11 -2.46 -5.85
CA ILE A 17 5.20 -2.53 -4.71
C ILE A 17 4.94 -1.12 -4.15
N ILE A 18 6.00 -0.36 -3.87
CA ILE A 18 5.90 0.88 -3.10
C ILE A 18 5.60 2.09 -3.99
N GLY A 19 6.43 2.32 -5.01
CA GLY A 19 6.35 3.50 -5.87
C GLY A 19 4.97 3.69 -6.52
N PRO A 20 4.41 2.67 -7.20
CA PRO A 20 3.08 2.75 -7.80
C PRO A 20 1.97 2.99 -6.77
N SER A 21 2.05 2.31 -5.62
CA SER A 21 1.06 2.45 -4.54
C SER A 21 1.06 3.85 -3.95
N LEU A 22 2.25 4.44 -3.71
CA LEU A 22 2.39 5.82 -3.24
C LEU A 22 1.80 6.82 -4.23
N LYS A 23 2.11 6.65 -5.52
CA LYS A 23 1.58 7.51 -6.58
C LYS A 23 0.05 7.49 -6.58
N VAL A 24 -0.53 6.30 -6.66
CA VAL A 24 -1.99 6.13 -6.75
C VAL A 24 -2.69 6.66 -5.49
N ALA A 25 -2.17 6.35 -4.30
CA ALA A 25 -2.75 6.83 -3.05
C ALA A 25 -2.69 8.36 -2.94
N ALA A 26 -1.56 8.98 -3.31
CA ALA A 26 -1.40 10.43 -3.28
C ALA A 26 -2.32 11.15 -4.28
N GLU A 27 -2.45 10.62 -5.50
CA GLU A 27 -3.38 11.14 -6.51
C GLU A 27 -4.84 11.00 -6.04
N LEU A 28 -5.19 9.90 -5.37
CA LEU A 28 -6.51 9.69 -4.81
C LEU A 28 -6.82 10.69 -3.68
N ALA A 29 -5.89 10.91 -2.75
CA ALA A 29 -6.04 11.93 -1.70
C ALA A 29 -6.25 13.32 -2.30
N ALA A 30 -5.43 13.69 -3.30
CA ALA A 30 -5.57 14.96 -4.01
C ALA A 30 -6.95 15.10 -4.68
N SER A 31 -7.48 14.04 -5.28
CA SER A 31 -8.81 14.04 -5.90
C SER A 31 -9.96 14.18 -4.90
N ARG A 32 -9.71 13.83 -3.63
CA ARG A 32 -10.67 13.93 -2.52
C ARG A 32 -10.64 15.29 -1.83
N GLY A 33 -9.75 16.20 -2.24
CA GLY A 33 -9.66 17.56 -1.71
C GLY A 33 -8.54 17.76 -0.68
N ASP A 34 -7.78 16.72 -0.35
CA ASP A 34 -6.63 16.81 0.55
C ASP A 34 -5.32 16.89 -0.24
N PRO A 35 -4.58 18.00 -0.18
CA PRO A 35 -3.35 18.17 -0.97
C PRO A 35 -2.19 17.27 -0.49
N THR A 36 -2.33 16.64 0.68
CA THR A 36 -1.30 15.82 1.30
C THR A 36 -1.90 14.50 1.76
N LEU A 37 -1.33 13.39 1.29
CA LEU A 37 -1.81 12.03 1.56
C LEU A 37 -2.04 11.74 3.05
N PHE A 38 -1.13 12.18 3.93
CA PHE A 38 -1.23 11.89 5.38
C PHE A 38 -2.46 12.50 6.07
N LYS A 39 -3.18 13.44 5.43
CA LYS A 39 -4.39 14.06 5.96
C LYS A 39 -5.68 13.31 5.56
N ASP A 40 -5.64 12.49 4.53
CA ASP A 40 -6.79 11.69 4.09
C ASP A 40 -6.64 10.25 4.58
N LEU A 41 -7.27 9.94 5.72
CA LEU A 41 -7.22 8.62 6.34
C LEU A 41 -7.65 7.50 5.37
N PRO A 42 -8.75 7.62 4.60
CA PRO A 42 -9.11 6.61 3.59
C PRO A 42 -8.00 6.32 2.57
N SER A 43 -7.30 7.33 2.06
CA SER A 43 -6.17 7.10 1.14
C SER A 43 -4.92 6.55 1.85
N MET A 44 -4.68 6.87 3.12
CA MET A 44 -3.63 6.22 3.92
C MET A 44 -3.91 4.72 4.12
N LEU A 45 -5.16 4.34 4.38
CA LEU A 45 -5.57 2.93 4.46
C LEU A 45 -5.52 2.26 3.09
N CYS A 46 -5.82 3.00 2.03
CA CYS A 46 -5.65 2.52 0.66
C CYS A 46 -4.18 2.23 0.35
N LEU A 47 -3.24 3.07 0.79
CA LEU A 47 -1.80 2.80 0.63
C LEU A 47 -1.42 1.47 1.28
N MET A 48 -1.86 1.24 2.52
CA MET A 48 -1.61 -0.04 3.21
C MET A 48 -2.19 -1.23 2.45
N TYR A 49 -3.41 -1.09 1.92
CA TYR A 49 -4.07 -2.10 1.11
C TYR A 49 -3.25 -2.45 -0.14
N LEU A 50 -2.89 -1.46 -0.96
CA LEU A 50 -2.17 -1.68 -2.22
C LEU A 50 -0.81 -2.34 -1.97
N VAL A 51 -0.05 -1.82 -1.00
CA VAL A 51 1.28 -2.36 -0.66
C VAL A 51 1.19 -3.78 -0.13
N SER A 52 0.22 -4.08 0.73
CA SER A 52 0.03 -5.42 1.29
C SER A 52 -0.28 -6.44 0.21
N HIS A 53 -1.23 -6.14 -0.68
CA HIS A 53 -1.63 -7.07 -1.74
C HIS A 53 -0.54 -7.24 -2.82
N LEU A 54 0.14 -6.18 -3.24
CA LEU A 54 1.25 -6.31 -4.20
C LEU A 54 2.42 -7.10 -3.61
N ARG A 55 2.71 -6.92 -2.31
CA ARG A 55 3.67 -7.75 -1.58
C ARG A 55 3.23 -9.22 -1.60
N ASP A 56 1.98 -9.52 -1.28
CA ASP A 56 1.50 -10.90 -1.24
C ASP A 56 1.62 -11.58 -2.61
N TYR A 57 1.22 -10.90 -3.69
CA TYR A 57 1.42 -11.45 -5.04
C TYR A 57 2.91 -11.64 -5.39
N TYR A 58 3.77 -10.68 -5.01
CA TYR A 58 5.21 -10.80 -5.23
C TYR A 58 5.80 -12.01 -4.49
N VAL A 59 5.42 -12.20 -3.21
CA VAL A 59 5.87 -13.33 -2.40
C VAL A 59 5.31 -14.65 -2.95
N ASP A 60 4.02 -14.72 -3.26
CA ASP A 60 3.38 -15.96 -3.71
C ASP A 60 3.94 -16.43 -5.06
N GLU A 61 4.26 -15.52 -5.97
CA GLU A 61 4.60 -15.87 -7.34
C GLU A 61 6.11 -15.82 -7.65
N TRP A 62 6.88 -14.94 -7.01
CA TRP A 62 8.29 -14.70 -7.36
C TRP A 62 9.31 -15.05 -6.28
N ALA A 63 8.86 -15.37 -5.06
CA ALA A 63 9.75 -15.81 -3.98
C ALA A 63 10.62 -17.02 -4.31
N VAL A 64 10.16 -17.86 -5.24
CA VAL A 64 10.84 -19.09 -5.62
C VAL A 64 11.96 -18.83 -6.66
N LEU A 65 11.96 -17.67 -7.31
CA LEU A 65 12.78 -17.43 -8.51
C LEU A 65 13.93 -16.42 -8.32
N ASN A 66 13.85 -15.52 -7.33
CA ASN A 66 14.81 -14.43 -7.15
C ASN A 66 15.39 -14.36 -5.73
N ALA A 67 16.57 -13.74 -5.59
CA ALA A 67 17.17 -13.39 -4.29
C ALA A 67 16.37 -12.25 -3.65
N MET A 68 15.22 -12.59 -3.07
CA MET A 68 14.33 -11.65 -2.40
C MET A 68 15.00 -10.93 -1.23
N SER A 69 14.47 -9.74 -0.91
CA SER A 69 14.66 -9.16 0.42
C SER A 69 14.16 -10.13 1.49
N SER A 70 14.62 -9.93 2.74
CA SER A 70 14.16 -10.79 3.83
C SER A 70 12.62 -10.75 3.95
N GLU A 71 12.02 -11.87 4.35
CA GLU A 71 10.58 -11.93 4.62
C GLU A 71 10.16 -10.84 5.62
N THR A 72 11.02 -10.52 6.59
CA THR A 72 10.79 -9.46 7.56
C THR A 72 10.72 -8.07 6.92
N SER A 73 11.59 -7.77 5.94
CA SER A 73 11.53 -6.53 5.16
C SER A 73 10.24 -6.41 4.39
N LEU A 74 9.85 -7.47 3.68
CA LEU A 74 8.62 -7.50 2.89
C LEU A 74 7.38 -7.35 3.78
N GLN A 75 7.33 -8.02 4.93
CA GLN A 75 6.22 -7.90 5.89
C GLN A 75 6.06 -6.47 6.42
N LYS A 76 7.17 -5.73 6.61
CA LYS A 76 7.15 -4.35 7.11
C LYS A 76 6.86 -3.31 6.03
N ALA A 77 6.83 -3.70 4.75
CA ALA A 77 6.67 -2.79 3.62
C ALA A 77 5.44 -1.85 3.72
N PRO A 78 4.23 -2.32 4.10
CA PRO A 78 3.06 -1.45 4.23
C PRO A 78 3.25 -0.38 5.31
N GLU A 79 3.79 -0.78 6.47
CA GLU A 79 4.07 0.13 7.58
C GLU A 79 5.14 1.15 7.21
N ALA A 80 6.22 0.70 6.56
CA ALA A 80 7.30 1.57 6.10
C ALA A 80 6.81 2.62 5.09
N ALA A 81 5.93 2.23 4.15
CA ALA A 81 5.32 3.16 3.20
C ALA A 81 4.51 4.26 3.91
N CYS A 82 3.69 3.89 4.89
CA CYS A 82 2.96 4.87 5.70
C CYS A 82 3.90 5.76 6.51
N MET A 83 4.98 5.21 7.07
CA MET A 83 5.96 5.96 7.84
C MET A 83 6.70 6.98 6.96
N MET A 84 7.01 6.63 5.71
CA MET A 84 7.56 7.57 4.72
C MET A 84 6.62 8.74 4.48
N VAL A 85 5.33 8.47 4.26
CA VAL A 85 4.32 9.51 4.02
C VAL A 85 4.13 10.43 5.24
N LEU A 86 4.09 9.88 6.44
CA LEU A 86 3.98 10.67 7.67
C LEU A 86 5.22 11.54 7.90
N THR A 87 6.42 10.99 7.62
CA THR A 87 7.68 11.72 7.74
C THR A 87 7.74 12.88 6.74
N GLU A 88 7.38 12.64 5.48
CA GLU A 88 7.29 13.68 4.44
C GLU A 88 6.23 14.75 4.80
N GLY A 89 5.15 14.34 5.47
CA GLY A 89 4.13 15.21 6.05
C GLY A 89 4.59 16.07 7.23
N ASN A 90 5.86 15.97 7.66
CA ASN A 90 6.43 16.61 8.84
C ASN A 90 5.72 16.26 10.15
N VAL A 91 5.17 15.05 10.26
CA VAL A 91 4.66 14.53 11.54
C VAL A 91 5.81 14.40 12.54
N ALA A 92 5.60 14.84 13.78
CA ALA A 92 6.66 14.80 14.77
C ALA A 92 7.10 13.36 15.05
N LYS A 93 8.40 13.15 15.23
CA LYS A 93 8.97 11.82 15.52
C LYS A 93 8.32 11.13 16.74
N ALA A 94 7.89 11.93 17.73
CA ALA A 94 7.20 11.43 18.91
C ALA A 94 5.79 10.87 18.61
N GLU A 95 5.17 11.29 17.52
CA GLU A 95 3.81 10.93 17.12
C GLU A 95 3.78 9.78 16.11
N LEU A 96 4.84 9.61 15.30
CA LEU A 96 4.93 8.61 14.23
C LEU A 96 4.47 7.21 14.67
N ASN A 97 5.04 6.68 15.76
CA ASN A 97 4.69 5.34 16.23
C ASN A 97 3.21 5.22 16.60
N SER A 98 2.63 6.23 17.26
CA SER A 98 1.22 6.21 17.65
C SER A 98 0.28 6.29 16.44
N MET A 99 0.65 7.07 15.42
CA MET A 99 -0.12 7.18 14.18
C MET A 99 -0.05 5.88 13.38
N ILE A 100 1.14 5.27 13.25
CA ILE A 100 1.31 3.97 12.62
C ILE A 100 0.50 2.87 13.34
N HIS A 101 0.55 2.81 14.68
CA HIS A 101 -0.28 1.86 15.43
C HIS A 101 -1.78 2.07 15.17
N SER A 102 -2.21 3.33 15.09
CA SER A 102 -3.61 3.66 14.79
C SER A 102 -4.01 3.26 13.37
N LEU A 103 -3.13 3.47 12.39
CA LEU A 103 -3.32 3.04 10.99
C LEU A 103 -3.42 1.52 10.89
N ASN A 104 -2.48 0.79 11.52
CA ASN A 104 -2.50 -0.68 11.58
C ASN A 104 -3.83 -1.21 12.17
N ARG A 105 -4.30 -0.60 13.26
CA ARG A 105 -5.57 -0.98 13.87
C ARG A 105 -6.76 -0.67 12.97
N ALA A 106 -6.78 0.50 12.34
CA ALA A 106 -7.85 0.88 11.42
C ALA A 106 -7.87 -0.04 10.19
N TYR A 107 -6.71 -0.38 9.63
CA TYR A 107 -6.60 -1.31 8.52
C TYR A 107 -7.07 -2.72 8.89
N GLN A 108 -6.75 -3.21 10.10
CA GLN A 108 -7.29 -4.48 10.59
C GLN A 108 -8.82 -4.47 10.64
N LEU A 109 -9.44 -3.40 11.14
CA LEU A 109 -10.91 -3.29 11.18
C LEU A 109 -11.54 -3.33 9.78
N VAL A 110 -10.88 -2.71 8.79
CA VAL A 110 -11.33 -2.73 7.39
C VAL A 110 -11.17 -4.14 6.79
N SER A 111 -10.06 -4.80 7.08
CA SER A 111 -9.79 -6.17 6.63
C SER A 111 -10.83 -7.15 7.17
N ASP A 112 -11.12 -7.08 8.47
CA ASP A 112 -12.11 -7.92 9.16
C ASP A 112 -13.53 -7.71 8.61
N ALA A 113 -13.85 -6.50 8.12
CA ALA A 113 -15.14 -6.19 7.53
C ALA A 113 -15.35 -6.77 6.12
N GLN A 114 -14.29 -7.28 5.47
CA GLN A 114 -14.33 -7.91 4.14
C GLN A 114 -15.01 -7.06 3.05
N ILE A 115 -14.85 -5.73 3.11
CA ILE A 115 -15.50 -4.78 2.19
C ILE A 115 -14.76 -4.61 0.85
N MET A 116 -13.64 -5.31 0.66
CA MET A 116 -12.66 -5.03 -0.41
C MET A 116 -12.79 -5.92 -1.65
N LYS A 117 -13.78 -6.83 -1.70
CA LYS A 117 -13.90 -7.85 -2.76
C LYS A 117 -13.86 -7.30 -4.18
N GLU A 118 -14.50 -6.16 -4.43
CA GLU A 118 -14.49 -5.55 -5.78
C GLU A 118 -13.14 -4.93 -6.14
N ALA A 119 -12.38 -4.46 -5.15
CA ALA A 119 -11.04 -3.93 -5.34
C ALA A 119 -10.02 -5.08 -5.55
N GLU A 120 -10.22 -6.23 -4.90
CA GLU A 120 -9.36 -7.42 -5.05
C GLU A 120 -9.32 -7.91 -6.49
N VAL A 121 -10.47 -7.88 -7.20
CA VAL A 121 -10.55 -8.27 -8.61
C VAL A 121 -9.63 -7.40 -9.49
N ASP A 122 -9.63 -6.08 -9.28
CA ASP A 122 -8.77 -5.19 -10.06
C ASP A 122 -7.31 -5.28 -9.61
N MET A 123 -7.04 -5.54 -8.32
CA MET A 123 -5.67 -5.81 -7.84
C MET A 123 -5.07 -7.03 -8.53
N GLN A 124 -5.80 -8.13 -8.61
CA GLN A 124 -5.33 -9.33 -9.30
C GLN A 124 -5.05 -9.03 -10.78
N ARG A 125 -5.95 -8.31 -11.45
CA ARG A 125 -5.76 -7.93 -12.86
C ARG A 125 -4.57 -6.98 -13.04
N ALA A 126 -4.34 -6.07 -12.09
CA ALA A 126 -3.18 -5.18 -12.11
C ALA A 126 -1.89 -6.00 -12.05
N TRP A 127 -1.83 -6.98 -11.13
CA TRP A 127 -0.69 -7.89 -11.03
C TRP A 127 -0.44 -8.68 -12.32
N GLU A 128 -1.48 -9.23 -12.94
CA GLU A 128 -1.36 -9.90 -14.24
C GLU A 128 -0.78 -8.98 -15.33
N ALA A 129 -1.24 -7.73 -15.40
CA ALA A 129 -0.73 -6.75 -16.35
C ALA A 129 0.76 -6.43 -16.11
N LEU A 130 1.20 -6.39 -14.84
CA LEU A 130 2.59 -6.17 -14.46
C LEU A 130 3.49 -7.31 -14.97
N LYS A 131 3.05 -8.57 -14.84
CA LYS A 131 3.80 -9.75 -15.31
C LYS A 131 4.06 -9.74 -16.81
N VAL A 132 3.14 -9.20 -17.60
CA VAL A 132 3.29 -9.07 -19.07
C VAL A 132 3.85 -7.70 -19.49
N SER A 133 4.46 -6.95 -18.56
CA SER A 133 5.10 -5.65 -18.80
C SER A 133 4.15 -4.56 -19.37
N GLN A 134 2.85 -4.66 -19.08
CA GLN A 134 1.85 -3.65 -19.48
C GLN A 134 1.71 -2.57 -18.40
N HIS A 135 2.73 -1.73 -18.25
CA HIS A 135 2.80 -0.75 -17.15
C HIS A 135 1.65 0.27 -17.11
N GLU A 136 1.18 0.76 -18.26
CA GLU A 136 0.03 1.68 -18.30
C GLU A 136 -1.25 1.00 -17.80
N GLN A 137 -1.48 -0.25 -18.23
CA GLN A 137 -2.63 -1.05 -17.81
C GLN A 137 -2.56 -1.41 -16.32
N PHE A 138 -1.37 -1.74 -15.82
CA PHE A 138 -1.09 -1.97 -14.41
C PHE A 138 -1.49 -0.75 -13.57
N LEU A 139 -1.01 0.45 -13.91
CA LEU A 139 -1.35 1.67 -13.17
C LEU A 139 -2.84 1.97 -13.23
N ALA A 140 -3.47 1.87 -14.41
CA ALA A 140 -4.90 2.12 -14.56
C ALA A 140 -5.76 1.16 -13.72
N LEU A 141 -5.37 -0.11 -13.59
CA LEU A 141 -6.07 -1.09 -12.75
C LEU A 141 -5.80 -0.84 -11.26
N LEU A 142 -4.57 -0.45 -10.90
CA LEU A 142 -4.22 -0.10 -9.53
C LEU A 142 -5.04 1.11 -9.05
N GLU A 143 -5.23 2.12 -9.90
CA GLU A 143 -6.12 3.25 -9.63
C GLU A 143 -7.58 2.84 -9.48
N GLN A 144 -8.08 1.89 -10.29
CA GLN A 144 -9.44 1.38 -10.18
C GLN A 144 -9.65 0.63 -8.86
N ALA A 145 -8.70 -0.24 -8.49
CA ALA A 145 -8.70 -0.93 -7.22
C ALA A 145 -8.73 0.08 -6.05
N ALA A 146 -7.88 1.11 -6.09
CA ALA A 146 -7.81 2.14 -5.07
C ALA A 146 -9.13 2.92 -4.92
N LYS A 147 -9.74 3.34 -6.05
CA LYS A 147 -11.03 4.03 -6.06
C LYS A 147 -12.13 3.15 -5.46
N LYS A 148 -12.20 1.88 -5.86
CA LYS A 148 -13.18 0.92 -5.33
C LYS A 148 -12.99 0.68 -3.84
N PHE A 149 -11.75 0.52 -3.37
CA PHE A 149 -11.42 0.37 -1.96
C PHE A 149 -11.96 1.57 -1.16
N VAL A 150 -11.62 2.80 -1.55
CA VAL A 150 -12.05 3.99 -0.82
C VAL A 150 -13.57 4.19 -0.87
N ILE A 151 -14.22 3.91 -2.00
CA ILE A 151 -15.70 3.96 -2.09
C ILE A 151 -16.34 2.94 -1.15
N ALA A 152 -15.81 1.71 -1.09
CA ALA A 152 -16.31 0.69 -0.18
C ALA A 152 -16.11 1.08 1.29
N LEU A 153 -14.94 1.64 1.62
CA LEU A 153 -14.61 2.16 2.94
C LEU A 153 -15.56 3.28 3.36
N ASP A 154 -15.75 4.30 2.51
CA ASP A 154 -16.67 5.42 2.77
C ASP A 154 -18.12 4.94 2.97
N ARG A 155 -18.55 3.91 2.22
CA ARG A 155 -19.90 3.31 2.37
C ARG A 155 -20.05 2.56 3.69
N TRP A 156 -19.04 1.80 4.06
CA TRP A 156 -19.02 1.03 5.32
C TRP A 156 -18.96 1.94 6.54
N GLU A 157 -18.18 3.02 6.49
CA GLU A 157 -18.14 3.99 7.58
C GLU A 157 -19.51 4.67 7.79
N LYS A 158 -20.21 5.02 6.70
CA LYS A 158 -21.55 5.62 6.75
C LYS A 158 -22.66 4.69 7.23
N SER A 159 -22.45 3.37 7.21
CA SER A 159 -23.45 2.39 7.64
C SER A 159 -23.28 1.95 9.10
N ARG A 160 -22.29 2.49 9.81
CA ARG A 160 -22.05 2.28 11.24
C ARG A 160 -22.72 3.36 12.09
#